data_AF-A0A395Y888-F1
#
_entry.id   AF-A0A395Y888-F1
#
_cell.length_a   1.000
_cell.length_b   1.000
_cell.length_c   1.000
_cell.angle_alpha   90.00
_cell.angle_beta   90.00
_cell.angle_gamma   90.00
#
_symmetry.space_group_name_H-M   'P 1'
#
loop_
_entity.id
_entity.type
_entity.pdbx_description
1 polymer ?
#
loop_
_entity_poly.entity_id
_entity_poly.type
_entity_poly.pdbx_seq_one_letter_code
_entity_poly.pdbx_strand_id
1 'polypeptide(L)'
;MTVGEKIKYFRTLHGFTQDQLIQATGLSISTLQKYESDERKPKPEQLLKISQALGISINVFMDFDIHTVSDLLSLIFKMNEQLDLNFNSQKDSNGNILPDTLTLSFGNPVINQKLSTYVAFLNKMADSEKEQYTQALQELENHLLDDSTDIQKTAPIKEHLLQLLILLFPILPIRKYRTCYLIVLHRKWNGF
;
A
#
# COMPACT_ATOMS: atom_id res chain seq x y z
N MET A 1 -2.11 10.57 -18.23
CA MET A 1 -3.46 10.14 -18.67
C MET A 1 -4.53 10.79 -17.81
N THR A 2 -5.70 11.11 -18.38
CA THR A 2 -6.91 11.52 -17.65
C THR A 2 -7.54 10.35 -16.89
N VAL A 3 -8.56 10.63 -16.07
CA VAL A 3 -9.34 9.58 -15.39
C VAL A 3 -10.07 8.69 -16.41
N GLY A 4 -10.70 9.26 -17.44
CA GLY A 4 -11.37 8.51 -18.49
C GLY A 4 -10.43 7.59 -19.26
N GLU A 5 -9.25 8.10 -19.61
CA GLU A 5 -8.19 7.32 -20.26
C GLU A 5 -7.72 6.15 -19.38
N LYS A 6 -7.54 6.37 -18.07
CA LYS A 6 -7.19 5.30 -17.12
C LYS A 6 -8.27 4.22 -17.05
N ILE A 7 -9.55 4.60 -16.96
CA ILE A 7 -10.67 3.64 -16.94
C ILE A 7 -10.63 2.76 -18.19
N LYS A 8 -10.52 3.39 -19.37
CA LYS A 8 -10.45 2.69 -20.65
C LYS A 8 -9.23 1.78 -20.73
N TYR A 9 -8.07 2.28 -20.31
CA TYR A 9 -6.81 1.55 -20.34
C TYR A 9 -6.89 0.25 -19.52
N PHE A 10 -7.20 0.33 -18.22
CA PHE A 10 -7.27 -0.85 -17.35
C PHE A 10 -8.37 -1.81 -17.77
N ARG A 11 -9.52 -1.29 -18.24
CA ARG A 11 -10.58 -2.13 -18.83
C ARG A 11 -10.05 -2.95 -20.00
N THR A 12 -9.36 -2.31 -20.96
CA THR A 12 -8.82 -3.03 -22.12
C THR A 12 -7.67 -3.96 -21.78
N LEU A 13 -6.82 -3.58 -20.82
CA LEU A 13 -5.70 -4.38 -20.33
C LEU A 13 -6.19 -5.72 -19.75
N HIS A 14 -7.30 -5.69 -19.02
CA HIS A 14 -7.93 -6.88 -18.43
C HIS A 14 -8.90 -7.60 -19.37
N GLY A 15 -8.98 -7.17 -20.64
CA GLY A 15 -9.85 -7.80 -21.64
C GLY A 15 -11.34 -7.56 -21.45
N PHE A 16 -11.74 -6.58 -20.63
CA PHE A 16 -13.14 -6.24 -20.43
C PHE A 16 -13.71 -5.47 -21.63
N THR A 17 -14.89 -5.90 -22.09
CA THR A 17 -15.74 -5.07 -22.96
C THR A 17 -16.43 -3.98 -22.13
N GLN A 18 -16.94 -2.93 -22.79
CA GLN A 18 -17.75 -1.92 -22.10
C GLN A 18 -18.96 -2.56 -21.41
N ASP A 19 -19.63 -3.49 -22.10
CA ASP A 19 -20.80 -4.20 -21.55
C ASP A 19 -20.45 -5.00 -20.30
N GLN A 20 -19.31 -5.70 -20.28
CA GLN A 20 -18.86 -6.45 -19.10
C GLN A 20 -18.61 -5.53 -17.91
N LEU A 21 -17.95 -4.38 -18.12
CA LEU A 21 -17.71 -3.42 -17.05
C LEU A 21 -19.02 -2.79 -16.55
N ILE A 22 -19.97 -2.54 -17.45
CA ILE A 22 -21.33 -2.05 -17.12
C ILE A 22 -22.06 -3.05 -16.23
N GLN A 23 -22.07 -4.33 -16.59
CA GLN A 23 -22.71 -5.37 -15.78
C GLN A 23 -22.07 -5.49 -14.40
N ALA A 24 -20.75 -5.39 -14.31
CA ALA A 24 -20.02 -5.48 -13.04
C ALA A 24 -20.26 -4.26 -12.13
N THR A 25 -20.44 -3.06 -12.70
CA THR A 25 -20.55 -1.80 -11.95
C THR A 25 -21.99 -1.33 -11.72
N GLY A 26 -22.95 -1.83 -12.50
CA GLY A 26 -24.33 -1.34 -12.54
C GLY A 26 -24.49 0.04 -13.20
N LEU A 27 -23.46 0.53 -13.91
CA LEU A 27 -23.52 1.79 -14.66
C LEU A 27 -24.37 1.64 -15.92
N SER A 28 -24.90 2.75 -16.45
CA SER A 28 -25.52 2.71 -17.79
C SER A 28 -24.45 2.85 -18.88
N ILE A 29 -24.72 2.30 -20.08
CA ILE A 29 -23.84 2.40 -21.26
C ILE A 29 -23.43 3.85 -21.53
N SER A 30 -24.40 4.76 -21.58
CA SER A 30 -24.15 6.18 -21.81
C SER A 30 -23.27 6.80 -20.71
N THR A 31 -23.38 6.34 -19.46
CA THR A 31 -22.56 6.86 -18.35
C THR A 31 -21.11 6.41 -18.50
N LEU A 32 -20.86 5.12 -18.74
CA LEU A 32 -19.49 4.63 -18.93
C LEU A 32 -18.82 5.29 -20.14
N GLN A 33 -19.53 5.42 -21.26
CA GLN A 33 -18.99 6.08 -22.46
C GLN A 33 -18.57 7.53 -22.18
N LYS A 34 -19.42 8.30 -21.47
CA LYS A 34 -19.10 9.68 -21.06
C LYS A 34 -17.93 9.76 -20.08
N TYR A 35 -17.70 8.71 -19.30
CA TYR A 35 -16.54 8.63 -18.43
C TYR A 35 -15.27 8.36 -19.24
N GLU A 36 -15.29 7.38 -20.15
CA GLU A 36 -14.13 7.04 -20.98
C GLU A 36 -13.77 8.10 -22.04
N SER A 37 -14.72 8.95 -22.42
CA SER A 37 -14.49 10.11 -23.31
C SER A 37 -14.15 11.41 -22.57
N ASP A 38 -14.04 11.37 -21.24
CA ASP A 38 -13.86 12.53 -20.35
C ASP A 38 -14.95 13.62 -20.48
N GLU A 39 -16.06 13.36 -21.18
CA GLU A 39 -17.24 14.25 -21.23
C GLU A 39 -17.86 14.47 -19.85
N ARG A 40 -17.66 13.52 -18.92
CA ARG A 40 -18.12 13.62 -17.54
C ARG A 40 -17.10 13.02 -16.59
N LYS A 41 -16.76 13.76 -15.54
CA LYS A 41 -15.94 13.23 -14.45
C LYS A 41 -16.75 12.27 -13.56
N PRO A 42 -16.26 11.04 -13.29
CA PRO A 42 -16.90 10.14 -12.34
C PRO A 42 -16.85 10.71 -10.92
N LYS A 43 -17.88 10.43 -10.11
CA LYS A 43 -17.83 10.70 -8.66
C LYS A 43 -16.97 9.65 -7.96
N PRO A 44 -16.40 9.93 -6.77
CA PRO A 44 -15.59 8.96 -6.02
C PRO A 44 -16.27 7.60 -5.80
N GLU A 45 -17.57 7.59 -5.54
CA GLU A 45 -18.35 6.34 -5.40
C GLU A 45 -18.34 5.49 -6.69
N GLN A 46 -18.37 6.14 -7.86
CA GLN A 46 -18.34 5.45 -9.14
C GLN A 46 -16.92 4.96 -9.46
N LEU A 47 -15.89 5.74 -9.10
CA LEU A 47 -14.49 5.29 -9.18
C LEU A 47 -14.25 4.08 -8.30
N LEU A 48 -14.83 4.03 -7.10
CA LEU A 48 -14.76 2.86 -6.23
C LEU A 48 -15.35 1.62 -6.91
N LYS A 49 -16.58 1.72 -7.44
CA LYS A 49 -17.23 0.62 -8.17
C LYS A 49 -16.40 0.13 -9.36
N ILE A 50 -15.87 1.06 -10.15
CA ILE A 50 -15.02 0.74 -11.31
C ILE A 50 -13.72 0.07 -10.85
N SER A 51 -13.04 0.62 -9.84
CA SER A 51 -11.78 0.04 -9.31
C SER A 51 -11.98 -1.37 -8.78
N GLN A 52 -13.09 -1.63 -8.06
CA GLN A 52 -13.45 -2.95 -7.57
C GLN A 52 -13.76 -3.93 -8.71
N ALA A 53 -14.49 -3.49 -9.74
CA ALA A 53 -14.80 -4.32 -10.90
C ALA A 53 -13.55 -4.67 -11.72
N LEU A 54 -12.59 -3.74 -11.81
CA LEU A 54 -11.31 -3.95 -12.48
C LEU A 54 -10.24 -4.60 -11.58
N GLY A 55 -10.51 -4.81 -10.28
CA GLY A 55 -9.54 -5.40 -9.37
C GLY A 55 -8.27 -4.57 -9.14
N ILE A 56 -8.35 -3.24 -9.29
CA ILE A 56 -7.23 -2.30 -9.07
C ILE A 56 -7.53 -1.35 -7.90
N SER A 57 -6.51 -0.68 -7.39
CA SER A 57 -6.69 0.32 -6.34
C SER A 57 -7.45 1.55 -6.84
N ILE A 58 -8.43 2.05 -6.07
CA ILE A 58 -9.10 3.33 -6.36
C ILE A 58 -8.10 4.49 -6.46
N ASN A 59 -6.98 4.41 -5.75
CA ASN A 59 -5.93 5.43 -5.75
C ASN A 59 -5.29 5.63 -7.13
N VAL A 60 -5.43 4.67 -8.06
CA VAL A 60 -5.00 4.83 -9.45
C VAL A 60 -5.74 5.99 -10.14
N PHE A 61 -6.99 6.25 -9.77
CA PHE A 61 -7.82 7.31 -10.34
C PHE A 61 -7.77 8.62 -9.55
N MET A 62 -7.15 8.62 -8.37
CA MET A 62 -7.10 9.78 -7.49
C MET A 62 -5.84 10.59 -7.78
N ASP A 63 -5.98 11.91 -7.79
CA ASP A 63 -4.86 12.83 -7.85
C ASP A 63 -4.41 13.16 -6.42
N PHE A 64 -3.09 13.20 -6.20
CA PHE A 64 -2.50 13.61 -4.94
C PHE A 64 -1.82 14.97 -5.12
N ASP A 65 -2.45 16.02 -4.62
CA ASP A 65 -1.91 17.37 -4.61
C ASP A 65 -0.89 17.52 -3.46
N ILE A 66 0.37 17.16 -3.72
CA ILE A 66 1.47 17.33 -2.75
C ILE A 66 2.13 18.69 -2.97
N HIS A 67 1.80 19.67 -2.11
CA HIS A 67 2.31 21.04 -2.25
C HIS A 67 3.24 21.45 -1.10
N THR A 68 3.15 20.81 0.06
CA THR A 68 3.91 21.18 1.25
C THR A 68 4.74 20.02 1.80
N VAL A 69 5.75 20.38 2.60
CA VAL A 69 6.53 19.39 3.38
C VAL A 69 5.61 18.59 4.31
N SER A 70 4.55 19.22 4.85
CA SER A 70 3.58 18.55 5.71
C SER A 70 2.82 17.46 4.95
N ASP A 71 2.42 17.71 3.70
CA ASP A 71 1.71 16.72 2.88
C ASP A 71 2.59 15.49 2.65
N LEU A 72 3.85 15.70 2.26
CA LEU A 72 4.81 14.64 2.03
C LEU A 72 5.12 13.85 3.29
N LEU A 73 5.43 14.54 4.40
CA LEU A 73 5.75 13.87 5.68
C LEU A 73 4.54 13.08 6.20
N SER A 74 3.32 13.58 6.00
CA SER A 74 2.10 12.86 6.37
C SER A 74 1.96 11.54 5.61
N LEU A 75 2.31 11.50 4.32
CA LEU A 75 2.33 10.25 3.54
C LEU A 75 3.41 9.29 4.03
N ILE A 76 4.63 9.78 4.26
CA ILE A 76 5.74 8.97 4.78
C ILE A 76 5.39 8.35 6.13
N PHE A 77 4.79 9.13 7.04
CA PHE A 77 4.40 8.62 8.36
C PHE A 77 3.27 7.59 8.27
N LYS A 78 2.23 7.83 7.45
CA LYS A 78 1.18 6.84 7.21
C LYS A 78 1.74 5.53 6.63
N MET A 79 2.68 5.64 5.68
CA MET A 79 3.35 4.46 5.13
C MET A 79 4.16 3.71 6.19
N ASN A 80 4.91 4.42 7.04
CA ASN A 80 5.68 3.80 8.13
C ASN A 80 4.81 3.13 9.20
N GLU A 81 3.60 3.65 9.45
CA GLU A 81 2.66 3.06 10.39
C GLU A 81 2.05 1.75 9.86
N GLN A 82 1.67 1.73 8.57
CA GLN A 82 0.94 0.60 7.97
C GLN A 82 1.84 -0.45 7.33
N LEU A 83 3.03 -0.04 6.90
CA LEU A 83 4.00 -0.87 6.20
C LEU A 83 5.28 -0.98 7.03
N ASP A 84 6.14 -1.92 6.66
CA ASP A 84 7.43 -2.09 7.30
C ASP A 84 8.47 -1.21 6.60
N LEU A 85 8.50 0.09 6.90
CA LEU A 85 9.42 1.03 6.25
C LEU A 85 10.75 1.10 7.03
N ASN A 86 11.86 0.96 6.32
CA ASN A 86 13.21 0.99 6.86
C ASN A 86 13.91 2.29 6.45
N PHE A 87 14.37 3.05 7.44
CA PHE A 87 15.15 4.27 7.25
C PHE A 87 16.62 3.98 7.56
N ASN A 88 17.50 4.17 6.59
CA ASN A 88 18.94 4.02 6.77
C ASN A 88 19.66 5.33 6.45
N SER A 89 20.75 5.62 7.15
CA SER A 89 21.59 6.78 6.89
C SER A 89 23.01 6.55 7.41
N GLN A 90 23.96 7.27 6.81
CA GLN A 90 25.31 7.37 7.35
C GLN A 90 25.34 8.39 8.49
N LYS A 91 26.35 8.25 9.35
CA LYS A 91 26.60 9.16 10.46
C LYS A 91 27.97 9.80 10.33
N ASP A 92 28.06 11.07 10.72
CA ASP A 92 29.34 11.76 10.84
C ASP A 92 30.16 11.22 12.03
N SER A 93 31.36 11.76 12.21
CA SER A 93 32.24 11.39 13.33
C SER A 93 31.65 11.70 14.72
N ASN A 94 30.63 12.57 14.79
CA ASN A 94 29.93 12.95 16.01
C ASN A 94 28.65 12.12 16.25
N GLY A 95 28.33 11.19 15.35
CA GLY A 95 27.12 10.36 15.41
C GLY A 95 25.85 11.04 14.88
N ASN A 96 25.95 12.23 14.29
CA ASN A 96 24.82 12.91 13.66
C ASN A 96 24.49 12.27 12.32
N ILE A 97 23.21 12.21 11.97
CA ILE A 97 22.75 11.70 10.68
C ILE A 97 23.18 12.67 9.56
N LEU A 98 23.76 12.12 8.49
CA LEU A 98 24.04 12.83 7.24
C LEU A 98 22.79 12.80 6.34
N PRO A 99 22.07 13.93 6.15
CA PRO A 99 20.74 13.92 5.50
C PRO A 99 20.75 13.48 4.03
N ASP A 100 21.81 13.77 3.30
CA ASP A 100 22.02 13.41 1.89
C ASP A 100 22.28 11.92 1.68
N THR A 101 22.56 11.18 2.75
CA THR A 101 22.74 9.72 2.74
C THR A 101 21.49 8.95 3.16
N LEU A 102 20.38 9.66 3.44
CA LEU A 102 19.13 9.04 3.84
C LEU A 102 18.58 8.17 2.70
N THR A 103 18.29 6.92 3.03
CA THR A 103 17.67 5.96 2.11
C THR A 103 16.44 5.33 2.76
N LEU A 104 15.46 5.02 1.92
CA LEU A 104 14.21 4.37 2.28
C LEU A 104 14.13 3.02 1.58
N SER A 105 13.68 2.00 2.31
CA SER A 105 13.37 0.67 1.74
C SER A 105 12.22 0.05 2.52
N PHE A 106 11.65 -1.03 2.02
CA PHE A 106 10.57 -1.76 2.68
C PHE A 106 11.11 -3.09 3.22
N GLY A 107 10.61 -3.56 4.35
CA GLY A 107 10.84 -4.92 4.83
C GLY A 107 10.24 -5.96 3.88
N ASN A 108 9.18 -5.58 3.15
CA ASN A 108 8.58 -6.41 2.12
C ASN A 108 9.47 -6.41 0.84
N PRO A 109 10.05 -7.56 0.45
CA PRO A 109 10.95 -7.63 -0.70
C PRO A 109 10.25 -7.40 -2.03
N VAL A 110 8.94 -7.67 -2.14
CA VAL A 110 8.17 -7.46 -3.37
C VAL A 110 8.12 -5.97 -3.71
N ILE A 111 7.90 -5.11 -2.71
CA ILE A 111 7.88 -3.64 -2.91
C ILE A 111 9.24 -3.17 -3.40
N ASN A 112 10.33 -3.61 -2.76
CA ASN A 112 11.69 -3.25 -3.19
C ASN A 112 11.99 -3.74 -4.61
N GLN A 113 11.52 -4.93 -4.99
CA GLN A 113 11.67 -5.43 -6.35
C GLN A 113 10.95 -4.55 -7.37
N LYS A 114 9.69 -4.15 -7.11
CA LYS A 114 8.96 -3.22 -7.98
C LYS A 114 9.66 -1.87 -8.10
N LEU A 115 10.11 -1.30 -6.99
CA LEU A 115 10.87 -0.04 -6.98
C LEU A 115 12.19 -0.17 -7.72
N SER A 116 12.87 -1.31 -7.65
CA SER A 116 14.10 -1.54 -8.41
C SER A 116 13.85 -1.53 -9.92
N THR A 117 12.70 -2.04 -10.39
CA THR A 117 12.30 -1.94 -11.80
C THR A 117 12.11 -0.49 -12.22
N TYR A 118 11.44 0.32 -11.37
CA TYR A 118 11.26 1.74 -11.62
C TYR A 118 12.60 2.49 -11.69
N VAL A 119 13.49 2.28 -10.72
CA VAL A 119 14.82 2.90 -10.70
C VAL A 119 15.66 2.46 -11.90
N ALA A 120 15.65 1.17 -12.25
CA ALA A 120 16.37 0.65 -13.41
C ALA A 120 15.87 1.29 -14.72
N PHE A 121 14.57 1.56 -14.83
CA PHE A 121 14.01 2.29 -15.96
C PHE A 121 14.52 3.73 -16.00
N LEU A 122 14.47 4.47 -14.89
CA LEU A 122 14.97 5.85 -14.82
C LEU A 122 16.45 5.95 -15.20
N ASN A 123 17.28 5.02 -14.71
CA ASN A 123 18.72 5.01 -15.00
C ASN A 123 19.03 4.74 -16.49
N LYS A 124 18.27 3.84 -17.13
CA LYS A 124 18.44 3.55 -18.57
C LYS A 124 18.07 4.74 -19.46
N MET A 125 17.21 5.62 -18.97
CA MET A 125 16.61 6.70 -19.75
C MET A 125 17.30 8.06 -19.55
N ALA A 126 18.26 8.15 -18.60
CA ALA A 126 19.06 9.35 -18.38
C ALA A 126 19.86 9.82 -19.62
N ASP A 127 19.97 8.96 -20.65
CA ASP A 127 20.73 9.19 -21.89
C ASP A 127 19.87 9.38 -23.17
N SER A 128 18.53 9.53 -23.08
CA SER A 128 17.61 9.45 -24.23
C SER A 128 16.66 10.66 -24.45
N GLU A 129 16.05 10.78 -25.65
CA GLU A 129 15.16 11.89 -26.05
C GLU A 129 13.83 11.97 -25.26
N LYS A 130 13.38 13.19 -24.98
CA LYS A 130 12.41 13.55 -23.92
C LYS A 130 10.96 13.08 -24.12
N GLU A 131 10.53 12.83 -25.36
CA GLU A 131 9.10 12.60 -25.68
C GLU A 131 8.73 11.10 -25.62
N GLN A 132 9.54 10.24 -26.23
CA GLN A 132 9.40 8.77 -26.11
C GLN A 132 9.51 8.29 -24.66
N TYR A 133 10.31 9.00 -23.85
CA TYR A 133 10.44 8.81 -22.40
C TYR A 133 9.10 8.92 -21.66
N THR A 134 8.29 9.93 -21.97
CA THR A 134 7.08 10.23 -21.18
C THR A 134 6.03 9.12 -21.35
N GLN A 135 5.91 8.59 -22.58
CA GLN A 135 4.98 7.50 -22.88
C GLN A 135 5.42 6.17 -22.22
N ALA A 136 6.70 5.80 -22.39
CA ALA A 136 7.22 4.57 -21.81
C ALA A 136 7.21 4.57 -20.27
N LEU A 137 7.46 5.74 -19.64
CA LEU A 137 7.33 5.90 -18.20
C LEU A 137 5.88 5.71 -17.75
N GLN A 138 4.93 6.32 -18.45
CA GLN A 138 3.51 6.20 -18.13
C GLN A 138 3.03 4.74 -18.24
N GLU A 139 3.49 4.00 -19.25
CA GLU A 139 3.20 2.57 -19.41
C GLU A 139 3.77 1.73 -18.27
N LEU A 140 5.02 1.98 -17.87
CA LEU A 140 5.63 1.31 -16.74
C LEU A 140 4.88 1.59 -15.44
N GLU A 141 4.53 2.84 -15.17
CA GLU A 141 3.77 3.23 -13.98
C GLU A 141 2.42 2.50 -13.94
N ASN A 142 1.68 2.48 -15.05
CA ASN A 142 0.41 1.76 -15.12
C ASN A 142 0.59 0.25 -14.89
N HIS A 143 1.65 -0.36 -15.44
CA HIS A 143 1.95 -1.76 -15.21
C HIS A 143 2.29 -2.07 -13.74
N LEU A 144 3.03 -1.18 -13.07
CA LEU A 144 3.33 -1.33 -11.64
C LEU A 144 2.06 -1.15 -10.78
N LEU A 145 1.14 -0.29 -11.20
CA LEU A 145 -0.14 -0.03 -10.52
C LEU A 145 -1.20 -1.12 -10.72
N ASP A 146 -1.01 -2.00 -11.72
CA ASP A 146 -1.87 -3.16 -11.97
C ASP A 146 -1.64 -4.33 -10.99
N ASP A 147 -0.78 -4.14 -9.99
CA ASP A 147 -0.45 -5.15 -8.99
C ASP A 147 -1.23 -4.90 -7.69
N SER A 148 -2.29 -5.69 -7.49
CA SER A 148 -3.12 -5.66 -6.27
C SER A 148 -2.65 -6.64 -5.17
N THR A 149 -1.37 -7.02 -5.18
CA THR A 149 -0.78 -7.86 -4.12
C THR A 149 -0.96 -7.21 -2.75
N ASP A 150 -1.45 -7.97 -1.77
CA ASP A 150 -1.59 -7.51 -0.39
C ASP A 150 -0.22 -7.38 0.30
N ILE A 151 0.03 -6.24 0.94
CA ILE A 151 1.32 -5.86 1.52
C ILE A 151 1.23 -5.43 3.00
N GLN A 152 0.11 -5.72 3.68
CA GLN A 152 -0.07 -5.39 5.09
C GLN A 152 1.11 -5.88 5.95
N LYS A 153 1.47 -5.09 6.96
CA LYS A 153 2.46 -5.49 7.95
C LYS A 153 1.97 -6.77 8.66
N THR A 154 2.69 -7.88 8.51
CA THR A 154 2.41 -9.08 9.28
C THR A 154 2.55 -8.74 10.77
N ALA A 155 1.47 -8.88 11.53
CA ALA A 155 1.50 -8.67 12.98
C ALA A 155 2.66 -9.47 13.58
N PRO A 156 3.41 -8.91 14.56
CA PRO A 156 4.42 -9.68 15.25
C PRO A 156 3.76 -10.94 15.82
N ILE A 157 4.36 -12.09 15.53
CA ILE A 157 3.95 -13.46 15.89
C ILE A 157 3.55 -13.60 17.39
N LYS A 158 3.90 -12.61 18.23
CA LYS A 158 3.48 -12.49 19.64
C LYS A 158 1.96 -12.55 19.87
N GLU A 159 1.12 -11.97 19.00
CA GLU A 159 -0.35 -12.05 19.24
C GLU A 159 -0.91 -13.44 18.94
N HIS A 160 -0.40 -14.11 17.91
CA HIS A 160 -0.85 -15.46 17.57
C HIS A 160 -0.34 -16.50 18.58
N LEU A 161 0.87 -16.29 19.13
CA LEU A 161 1.39 -17.11 20.22
C LEU A 161 0.63 -16.93 21.53
N LEU A 162 0.09 -15.74 21.83
CA LEU A 162 -0.77 -15.53 23.00
C LEU A 162 -2.11 -16.26 22.86
N GLN A 163 -2.73 -16.28 21.67
CA GLN A 163 -3.92 -17.09 21.42
C GLN A 163 -3.64 -18.60 21.48
N LEU A 164 -2.50 -19.06 20.95
CA LEU A 164 -2.07 -20.46 21.06
C LEU A 164 -1.71 -20.85 22.50
N LEU A 165 -1.11 -19.96 23.29
CA LEU A 165 -0.85 -20.17 24.71
C LEU A 165 -2.14 -20.28 25.52
N ILE A 166 -3.17 -19.49 25.20
CA ILE A 166 -4.49 -19.60 25.85
C ILE A 166 -5.18 -20.93 25.50
N LEU A 167 -4.99 -21.44 24.28
CA LEU A 167 -5.54 -22.74 23.83
C LEU A 167 -4.76 -23.95 24.37
N LEU A 168 -3.49 -23.78 24.75
CA LEU A 168 -2.65 -24.84 25.33
C LEU A 168 -2.80 -24.98 26.86
N PHE A 169 -3.54 -24.11 27.53
CA PHE A 169 -3.98 -24.33 28.92
C PHE A 169 -5.38 -24.95 28.92
N PRO A 170 -5.52 -26.29 28.99
CA PRO A 170 -6.81 -26.88 29.29
C PRO A 170 -7.27 -26.35 30.65
N ILE A 171 -8.56 -26.00 30.71
CA ILE A 171 -9.28 -25.62 31.91
C ILE A 171 -9.09 -26.78 32.92
N LEU A 172 -8.09 -26.68 33.79
CA LEU A 172 -7.95 -27.55 34.94
C LEU A 172 -9.19 -27.30 35.81
N PRO A 173 -9.89 -28.36 36.24
CA PRO A 173 -11.14 -28.21 36.97
C PRO A 173 -10.88 -27.41 38.25
N ILE A 174 -11.67 -26.35 38.41
CA ILE A 174 -11.73 -25.51 39.61
C ILE A 174 -12.31 -26.37 40.76
N ARG A 175 -11.48 -27.23 41.35
CA ARG A 175 -11.74 -27.83 42.67
C ARG A 175 -10.41 -28.35 43.22
N LYS A 176 -9.99 -27.73 44.33
CA LYS A 176 -8.79 -27.99 45.15
C LYS A 176 -7.47 -27.32 44.74
N TYR A 177 -7.44 -25.99 44.52
CA TYR A 177 -6.27 -25.18 44.90
C TYR A 177 -6.69 -23.77 45.33
N ARG A 178 -7.48 -23.69 46.41
CA ARG A 178 -7.76 -22.43 47.11
C ARG A 178 -6.60 -22.10 48.05
N THR A 179 -5.37 -21.97 47.55
CA THR A 179 -4.23 -21.42 48.33
C THR A 179 -3.03 -20.88 47.52
N CYS A 180 -2.89 -21.11 46.20
CA CYS A 180 -1.67 -20.67 45.49
C CYS A 180 -1.82 -19.46 44.55
N TYR A 181 -3.01 -18.88 44.38
CA TYR A 181 -3.19 -17.76 43.44
C TYR A 181 -2.88 -16.36 44.00
N LEU A 182 -2.43 -16.26 45.25
CA LEU A 182 -2.07 -14.97 45.88
C LEU A 182 -0.56 -14.67 45.92
N ILE A 183 0.32 -15.55 45.41
CA ILE A 183 1.78 -15.38 45.58
C ILE A 183 2.48 -14.79 44.35
N VAL A 184 1.90 -14.84 43.15
CA VAL A 184 2.57 -14.33 41.93
C VAL A 184 2.22 -12.87 41.61
N LEU A 185 1.10 -12.34 42.11
CA LEU A 185 0.74 -10.92 41.91
C LEU A 185 1.39 -9.95 42.90
N HIS A 186 2.12 -10.43 43.91
CA HIS A 186 2.75 -9.58 44.94
C HIS A 186 4.28 -9.43 44.83
N ARG A 187 4.90 -9.90 43.73
CA ARG A 187 6.37 -9.84 43.51
C ARG A 187 6.81 -9.07 42.26
N LYS A 188 6.02 -8.09 41.81
CA LYS A 188 6.45 -7.12 40.78
C LYS A 188 6.11 -5.67 41.12
N TRP A 189 5.95 -5.38 42.41
CA TRP A 189 5.98 -4.04 42.98
C TRP A 189 6.98 -4.07 44.14
N ASN A 190 8.25 -3.87 43.82
CA ASN A 190 9.32 -3.33 44.67
C ASN A 190 10.68 -3.54 44.00
N GLY A 191 11.33 -2.45 43.57
CA GLY A 191 12.80 -2.38 43.45
C GLY A 191 13.35 -1.90 42.11
N PHE A 192 13.66 -0.60 42.08
CA PHE A 192 14.56 0.16 41.19
C PHE A 192 14.09 0.50 39.76
#